data_AF-A0A4R4PWM1-F1
#
_entry.id   AF-A0A4R4PWM1-F1
#
_cell.length_a   1.000
_cell.length_b   1.000
_cell.length_c   1.000
_cell.angle_alpha   90.00
_cell.angle_beta   90.00
_cell.angle_gamma   90.00
#
_symmetry.space_group_name_H-M   'P 1'
#
loop_
_entity.id
_entity.type
_entity.pdbx_description
1 polymer ?
#
loop_
_entity_poly.entity_id
_entity_poly.type
_entity_poly.pdbx_seq_one_letter_code
_entity_poly.pdbx_strand_id
1 'polypeptide(L)'
;MSEQITTTDAAPGDVSVQFSFPVSNTEGRYAQLAVTDRMSGVQIVRVNLSPEELVEFLAHTSVRLSGAVLPKRPELIGRRQQTTGTSLRHGADHTPEQVRDEYLAAGWESVQIQTTNYGHRVVARRWVTDDQQGE
;
A
#
# COMPACT_ATOMS: atom_id res chain seq x y z
N MET A 1 24.21 -13.77 2.76
CA MET A 1 22.98 -13.10 2.31
C MET A 1 22.00 -13.16 3.47
N SER A 2 21.40 -12.04 3.86
CA SER A 2 20.36 -12.02 4.90
C SER A 2 19.07 -11.54 4.26
N GLU A 3 18.06 -12.40 4.23
CA GLU A 3 16.74 -12.07 3.73
C GLU A 3 15.79 -11.91 4.93
N GLN A 4 15.05 -10.81 4.97
CA GLN A 4 14.04 -10.56 6.00
C GLN A 4 12.72 -10.26 5.31
N ILE A 5 11.76 -11.15 5.49
CA ILE A 5 10.38 -10.96 5.01
C ILE A 5 9.60 -10.25 6.11
N THR A 6 9.11 -9.05 5.79
CA THR A 6 8.18 -8.30 6.64
C THR A 6 6.80 -8.35 6.04
N THR A 7 5.81 -8.51 6.90
CA THR A 7 4.41 -8.67 6.53
C THR A 7 3.52 -7.76 7.38
N THR A 8 2.43 -7.24 6.83
CA THR A 8 1.45 -6.45 7.60
C THR A 8 0.76 -7.31 8.66
N ASP A 9 0.45 -6.72 9.83
CA ASP A 9 -0.18 -7.34 11.00
C ASP A 9 -1.72 -7.31 10.99
N ALA A 10 -2.33 -6.60 10.04
CA ALA A 10 -3.78 -6.48 9.90
C ALA A 10 -4.47 -7.79 9.49
N ALA A 11 -5.67 -8.01 10.03
CA ALA A 11 -6.53 -9.14 9.69
C ALA A 11 -7.41 -8.86 8.46
N PRO A 12 -7.97 -9.90 7.81
CA PRO A 12 -8.95 -9.72 6.74
C PRO A 12 -10.15 -8.89 7.23
N GLY A 13 -10.49 -7.85 6.49
CA GLY A 13 -11.59 -6.94 6.84
C GLY A 13 -11.21 -5.79 7.78
N ASP A 14 -9.97 -5.75 8.29
CA ASP A 14 -9.48 -4.59 9.02
C ASP A 14 -9.40 -3.37 8.09
N VAL A 15 -10.14 -2.32 8.41
CA VAL A 15 -10.13 -1.07 7.65
C VAL A 15 -9.67 0.10 8.50
N SER A 16 -8.97 1.05 7.88
CA SER A 16 -8.70 2.36 8.45
C SER A 16 -9.57 3.39 7.74
N VAL A 17 -10.35 4.14 8.52
CA VAL A 17 -11.13 5.27 8.02
C VAL A 17 -10.38 6.54 8.39
N GLN A 18 -9.91 7.27 7.38
CA GLN A 18 -9.21 8.54 7.56
C GLN A 18 -10.08 9.68 7.06
N PHE A 19 -10.20 10.70 7.90
CA PHE A 19 -10.82 11.97 7.56
C PHE A 19 -9.75 13.05 7.51
N SER A 20 -9.62 13.74 6.37
CA SER A 20 -8.57 14.74 6.14
C SER A 20 -9.19 16.07 5.70
N PHE A 21 -8.73 17.16 6.34
CA PHE A 21 -9.08 18.52 5.95
C PHE A 21 -7.90 19.16 5.19
N PRO A 22 -8.13 19.84 4.06
CA PRO A 22 -7.07 20.59 3.41
C PRO A 22 -6.70 21.78 4.28
N VAL A 23 -5.42 21.90 4.61
CA VAL A 23 -4.88 22.97 5.47
C VAL A 23 -4.38 24.18 4.66
N SER A 24 -4.49 24.18 3.33
CA SER A 24 -3.98 25.29 2.49
C SER A 24 -4.80 25.58 1.24
N ASN A 25 -4.54 26.78 0.70
CA ASN A 25 -5.29 27.59 -0.27
C ASN A 25 -5.32 27.03 -1.70
N THR A 26 -5.36 25.72 -1.90
CA THR A 26 -5.68 25.15 -3.22
C THR A 26 -7.14 25.38 -3.56
N GLU A 27 -7.41 25.81 -4.79
CA GLU A 27 -8.76 26.05 -5.31
C GLU A 27 -9.63 24.79 -5.12
N GLY A 28 -10.57 24.87 -4.17
CA GLY A 28 -11.39 23.75 -3.73
C GLY A 28 -11.05 23.31 -2.30
N ARG A 29 -11.78 23.85 -1.31
CA ARG A 29 -11.72 23.42 0.09
C ARG A 29 -12.48 22.09 0.28
N TYR A 30 -12.01 21.02 -0.35
CA TYR A 30 -12.66 19.73 -0.23
C TYR A 30 -12.11 18.95 0.96
N ALA A 31 -12.98 18.54 1.88
CA ALA A 31 -12.61 17.55 2.88
C ALA A 31 -12.61 16.15 2.24
N GLN A 32 -11.78 15.24 2.75
CA GLN A 32 -11.64 13.91 2.18
C GLN A 32 -11.94 12.84 3.22
N LEU A 33 -12.85 11.93 2.87
CA LEU A 33 -13.06 10.67 3.56
C LEU A 33 -12.40 9.55 2.76
N ALA A 34 -11.55 8.76 3.42
CA ALA A 34 -10.85 7.63 2.84
C ALA A 34 -11.08 6.38 3.68
N VAL A 35 -11.50 5.28 3.03
CA VAL A 35 -11.52 3.96 3.65
C VAL A 35 -10.45 3.12 2.99
N THR A 36 -9.53 2.59 3.77
CA THR A 36 -8.38 1.81 3.31
C THR A 36 -8.39 0.44 3.97
N ASP A 37 -8.23 -0.60 3.17
CA ASP A 37 -8.00 -1.97 3.66
C ASP A 37 -6.62 -2.00 4.32
N ARG A 38 -6.53 -2.29 5.61
CA ARG A 38 -5.26 -2.23 6.35
C ARG A 38 -4.32 -3.37 5.95
N MET A 39 -4.87 -4.50 5.54
CA MET A 39 -4.11 -5.67 5.10
C MET A 39 -3.35 -5.37 3.79
N SER A 40 -4.06 -4.80 2.81
CA SER A 40 -3.48 -4.44 1.51
C SER A 40 -2.96 -3.00 1.41
N GLY A 41 -3.28 -2.12 2.34
CA GLY A 41 -3.05 -0.68 2.18
C GLY A 41 -3.81 -0.04 1.01
N VAL A 42 -4.70 -0.76 0.33
CA VAL A 42 -5.46 -0.25 -0.81
C VAL A 42 -6.63 0.59 -0.32
N GLN A 43 -6.73 1.80 -0.86
CA GLN A 43 -7.86 2.68 -0.60
C GLN A 43 -9.12 2.12 -1.30
N ILE A 44 -10.02 1.50 -0.53
CA ILE A 44 -11.27 0.90 -1.02
C ILE A 44 -12.22 1.99 -1.52
N VAL A 45 -12.33 3.08 -0.76
CA VAL A 45 -13.23 4.19 -1.08
C VAL A 45 -12.51 5.51 -0.83
N ARG A 46 -12.66 6.43 -1.79
CA ARG A 46 -12.34 7.84 -1.63
C ARG A 46 -13.57 8.68 -1.95
N VAL A 47 -13.96 9.53 -1.02
CA VAL A 47 -14.99 10.55 -1.22
C VAL A 47 -14.36 11.91 -0.94
N ASN A 48 -14.51 12.83 -1.90
CA ASN A 48 -14.20 14.23 -1.69
C ASN A 48 -15.52 14.96 -1.41
N LEU A 49 -15.53 15.75 -0.35
CA LEU A 49 -16.70 16.46 0.17
C LEU A 49 -16.47 17.94 0.02
N SER A 50 -17.41 18.66 -0.57
CA SER A 50 -17.43 20.12 -0.48
C SER A 50 -17.60 20.54 1.00
N PRO A 51 -17.33 21.82 1.34
CA PRO A 51 -17.59 22.33 2.68
C PRO A 51 -19.05 22.11 3.12
N GLU A 52 -20.01 22.26 2.22
CA GLU A 52 -21.45 22.08 2.48
C GLU A 52 -21.77 20.60 2.75
N GLU A 53 -21.30 19.70 1.89
CA GLU A 53 -21.49 18.24 2.05
C GLU A 53 -20.85 17.73 3.34
N LEU A 54 -19.72 18.32 3.75
CA LEU A 54 -19.07 18.02 5.00
C LEU A 54 -19.94 18.43 6.21
N VAL A 55 -20.45 19.66 6.21
CA VAL A 55 -21.32 20.13 7.32
C VAL A 55 -22.55 19.23 7.43
N GLU A 56 -23.14 18.84 6.29
CA GLU A 56 -24.26 17.91 6.27
C GLU A 56 -23.90 16.52 6.81
N PHE A 57 -22.75 15.97 6.39
CA PHE A 57 -22.22 14.69 6.84
C PHE A 57 -21.94 14.66 8.36
N LEU A 58 -21.40 15.75 8.92
CA LEU A 58 -21.18 15.87 10.36
C LEU A 58 -22.49 16.04 11.15
N ALA A 59 -23.49 16.67 10.54
CA ALA A 59 -24.79 16.90 11.17
C ALA A 59 -25.70 15.65 11.14
N HIS A 60 -25.53 14.76 10.16
CA HIS A 60 -26.41 13.61 9.97
C HIS A 60 -25.62 12.31 9.78
N THR A 61 -25.92 11.29 10.58
CA THR A 61 -25.27 9.97 10.54
C THR A 61 -25.64 9.12 9.30
N SER A 62 -26.52 9.61 8.42
CA SER A 62 -27.10 8.83 7.30
C SER A 62 -26.97 9.48 5.93
N VAL A 63 -26.07 10.47 5.77
CA VAL A 63 -25.84 11.10 4.45
C VAL A 63 -25.31 10.06 3.47
N ARG A 64 -26.01 9.93 2.33
CA ARG A 64 -25.54 9.13 1.20
C ARG A 64 -24.65 9.99 0.32
N LEU A 65 -23.35 9.71 0.38
CA LEU A 65 -22.37 10.38 -0.43
C LEU A 65 -22.21 9.65 -1.78
N SER A 66 -22.52 10.33 -2.87
CA SER A 66 -22.28 9.86 -4.25
C SER A 66 -20.89 10.29 -4.73
N GLY A 67 -20.18 9.42 -5.46
CA GLY A 67 -18.86 9.75 -6.03
C GLY A 67 -17.67 8.93 -5.52
N ALA A 68 -17.91 7.72 -4.99
CA ALA A 68 -16.83 6.82 -4.61
C ALA A 68 -15.92 6.52 -5.82
N VAL A 69 -14.64 6.88 -5.69
CA VAL A 69 -13.63 6.52 -6.69
C VAL A 69 -13.11 5.11 -6.39
N LEU A 70 -13.18 4.22 -7.38
CA LEU A 70 -12.63 2.87 -7.27
C LEU A 70 -11.09 2.90 -7.20
N PRO A 71 -10.46 2.01 -6.42
CA PRO A 71 -9.00 1.88 -6.41
C PRO A 71 -8.47 1.50 -7.78
N LYS A 72 -7.22 1.87 -8.06
CA LYS A 72 -6.51 1.47 -9.28
C LYS A 72 -6.29 -0.04 -9.41
N ARG A 73 -6.21 -0.73 -8.27
CA ARG A 73 -5.94 -2.18 -8.16
C ARG A 73 -6.92 -2.83 -7.17
N PRO A 74 -8.22 -2.94 -7.52
CA PRO A 74 -9.22 -3.53 -6.62
C PRO A 74 -8.96 -5.02 -6.33
N GLU A 75 -8.24 -5.73 -7.20
CA GLU A 75 -7.90 -7.15 -7.06
C GLU A 75 -6.98 -7.46 -5.87
N LEU A 76 -6.38 -6.43 -5.27
CA LEU A 76 -5.48 -6.53 -4.12
C LEU A 76 -6.19 -6.42 -2.77
N ILE A 77 -7.46 -6.01 -2.74
CA ILE A 77 -8.22 -5.87 -1.49
C ILE A 77 -8.28 -7.23 -0.78
N GLY A 78 -7.96 -7.26 0.51
CA GLY A 78 -7.89 -8.51 1.28
C GLY A 78 -6.67 -9.39 0.96
N ARG A 79 -5.68 -8.87 0.23
CA ARG A 79 -4.37 -9.50 0.08
C ARG A 79 -3.34 -8.82 0.98
N ARG A 80 -2.44 -9.62 1.54
CA ARG A 80 -1.42 -9.17 2.48
C ARG A 80 -0.18 -8.73 1.73
N GLN A 81 0.33 -7.54 2.06
CA GLN A 81 1.60 -7.09 1.51
C GLN A 81 2.74 -7.87 2.17
N GLN A 82 3.55 -8.53 1.36
CA GLN A 82 4.86 -9.03 1.78
C GLN A 82 5.94 -8.16 1.15
N THR A 83 6.93 -7.79 1.94
CA THR A 83 8.12 -7.07 1.47
C THR A 83 9.35 -7.79 1.97
N THR A 84 10.30 -8.06 1.08
CA THR A 84 11.59 -8.63 1.43
C THR A 84 12.72 -7.72 0.94
N GLY A 85 13.91 -7.91 1.49
CA GLY A 85 15.06 -7.12 1.12
C GLY A 85 16.37 -7.90 1.21
N THR A 86 17.15 -7.82 0.14
CA THR A 86 18.52 -8.33 0.09
C THR A 86 19.50 -7.16 0.07
N SER A 87 20.43 -7.13 1.02
CA SER A 87 21.56 -6.20 0.99
C SER A 87 22.79 -6.89 0.38
N LEU A 88 23.37 -6.24 -0.62
CA LEU A 88 24.57 -6.66 -1.33
C LEU A 88 25.70 -5.67 -1.04
N ARG A 89 26.85 -6.18 -0.59
CA ARG A 89 28.04 -5.35 -0.37
C ARG A 89 28.73 -5.06 -1.70
N HIS A 90 29.54 -4.00 -1.76
CA HIS A 90 30.45 -3.80 -2.88
C HIS A 90 31.35 -5.03 -3.10
N GLY A 91 31.45 -5.50 -4.34
CA GLY A 91 32.22 -6.69 -4.70
C GLY A 91 31.58 -8.02 -4.26
N ALA A 92 30.27 -8.05 -3.98
CA ALA A 92 29.56 -9.30 -3.78
C ALA A 92 29.54 -10.16 -5.06
N ASP A 93 29.49 -11.49 -4.88
CA ASP A 93 29.46 -12.45 -5.99
C ASP A 93 28.19 -12.32 -6.86
N HIS A 94 27.09 -11.81 -6.28
CA HIS A 94 25.84 -11.58 -6.98
C HIS A 94 25.66 -10.09 -7.31
N THR A 95 25.24 -9.80 -8.54
CA THR A 95 24.85 -8.44 -8.95
C THR A 95 23.44 -8.11 -8.46
N PRO A 96 23.12 -6.84 -8.21
CA PRO A 96 21.76 -6.44 -7.83
C PRO A 96 20.72 -6.80 -8.89
N GLU A 97 21.11 -6.87 -10.16
CA GLU A 97 20.25 -7.32 -11.26
C GLU A 97 19.94 -8.82 -11.17
N GLN A 98 20.93 -9.66 -10.85
CA GLN A 98 20.71 -11.10 -10.66
C GLN A 98 19.70 -11.37 -9.52
N VAL A 99 19.89 -10.71 -8.38
CA VAL A 99 18.95 -10.83 -7.24
C VAL A 99 17.55 -10.31 -7.61
N ARG A 100 17.47 -9.27 -8.45
CA ARG A 100 16.18 -8.79 -8.95
C ARG A 100 15.49 -9.85 -9.81
N ASP A 101 16.20 -10.48 -10.73
CA ASP A 101 15.66 -11.49 -11.62
C ASP A 101 15.23 -12.74 -10.85
N GLU A 102 15.98 -13.13 -9.82
CA GLU A 102 15.61 -14.19 -8.88
C GLU A 102 14.27 -13.89 -8.16
N TYR A 103 14.10 -12.67 -7.66
CA TYR A 103 12.83 -12.27 -7.05
C TYR A 103 11.67 -12.29 -8.06
N LEU A 104 11.87 -11.78 -9.27
CA LEU A 104 10.83 -11.82 -10.30
C LEU A 104 10.46 -13.27 -10.67
N ALA A 105 11.45 -14.16 -10.79
CA ALA A 105 11.24 -15.57 -11.06
C ALA A 105 10.51 -16.29 -9.91
N ALA A 106 10.74 -15.88 -8.66
CA ALA A 106 10.04 -16.38 -7.47
C ALA A 106 8.63 -15.79 -7.28
N GLY A 107 8.10 -15.06 -8.27
CA GLY A 107 6.73 -14.53 -8.25
C GLY A 107 6.57 -13.23 -7.47
N TRP A 108 7.65 -12.49 -7.22
CA TRP A 108 7.53 -11.14 -6.66
C TRP A 108 7.05 -10.15 -7.74
N GLU A 109 6.03 -9.33 -7.42
CA GLU A 109 5.38 -8.45 -8.41
C GLU A 109 6.19 -7.19 -8.74
N SER A 110 6.90 -6.63 -7.75
CA SER A 110 7.69 -5.42 -7.96
C SER A 110 9.01 -5.52 -7.23
N VAL A 111 10.08 -5.15 -7.91
CA VAL A 111 11.44 -5.19 -7.36
C VAL A 111 12.14 -3.87 -7.64
N GLN A 112 12.72 -3.26 -6.61
CA GLN A 112 13.44 -2.00 -6.68
C GLN A 112 14.88 -2.19 -6.21
N ILE A 113 15.83 -1.69 -7.00
CA ILE A 113 17.24 -1.64 -6.64
C ILE A 113 17.54 -0.24 -6.11
N GLN A 114 18.18 -0.16 -4.95
CA GLN A 114 18.60 1.08 -4.30
C GLN A 114 20.11 1.05 -4.06
N THR A 115 20.81 2.10 -4.45
CA THR A 115 22.23 2.27 -4.11
C THR A 115 22.35 2.78 -2.68
N THR A 116 23.30 2.24 -1.93
CA THR A 116 23.59 2.61 -0.54
C THR A 116 25.08 2.88 -0.36
N ASN A 117 25.48 3.49 0.75
CA ASN A 117 26.90 3.74 1.05
C ASN A 117 27.76 2.46 1.18
N TYR A 118 27.13 1.29 1.28
CA TYR A 118 27.80 0.01 1.51
C TYR A 118 27.68 -0.96 0.32
N GLY A 119 26.99 -0.55 -0.77
CA GLY A 119 26.68 -1.39 -1.91
C GLY A 119 25.27 -1.13 -2.43
N HIS A 120 24.46 -2.18 -2.56
CA HIS A 120 23.09 -2.09 -3.06
C HIS A 120 22.11 -2.77 -2.11
N ARG A 121 20.86 -2.32 -2.15
CA ARG A 121 19.72 -2.98 -1.50
C ARG A 121 18.67 -3.27 -2.57
N VAL A 122 18.32 -4.53 -2.72
CA VAL A 122 17.24 -4.99 -3.60
C VAL A 122 16.03 -5.25 -2.73
N VAL A 123 14.94 -4.51 -2.95
CA VAL A 123 13.69 -4.62 -2.19
C VAL A 123 12.61 -5.17 -3.12
N ALA A 124 11.98 -6.28 -2.74
CA ALA A 124 10.92 -6.90 -3.50
C ALA A 124 9.60 -6.86 -2.72
N ARG A 125 8.48 -6.73 -3.43
CA ARG A 125 7.12 -6.73 -2.89
C ARG A 125 6.21 -7.66 -3.70
N ARG A 126 5.35 -8.38 -2.98
CA ARG A 126 4.28 -9.21 -3.53
C ARG A 126 3.03 -9.14 -2.67
N TRP A 127 1.92 -9.62 -3.22
CA TRP A 127 0.62 -9.71 -2.54
C TRP A 127 0.22 -11.18 -2.41
N VAL A 128 -0.05 -11.62 -1.18
CA VAL A 128 -0.44 -13.02 -0.91
C VAL A 128 -1.82 -13.08 -0.26
N THR A 129 -2.57 -14.13 -0.54
CA THR A 129 -3.78 -14.48 0.21
C THR A 129 -3.40 -15.31 1.44
N ASP A 130 -4.14 -15.16 2.55
CA ASP A 130 -3.81 -15.84 3.82
C ASP A 130 -3.82 -17.38 3.70
N ASP A 131 -4.53 -17.94 2.72
CA ASP A 131 -4.52 -19.38 2.42
C ASP A 131 -3.19 -19.92 1.89
N GLN A 132 -2.22 -19.06 1.54
CA GLN A 132 -0.90 -19.47 1.02
C GLN A 132 0.22 -19.48 2.07
N GLN A 133 -0.09 -19.32 3.36
CA GLN A 133 0.92 -19.43 4.43
C GLN A 133 1.15 -20.87 4.94
N GLY A 134 0.48 -21.88 4.38
CA GLY A 134 0.57 -23.26 4.84
C GLY A 134 0.61 -24.29 3.71
N GLU A 135 1.73 -24.36 3.00
CA GLU A 135 2.23 -25.59 2.35
C GLU A 135 3.77 -25.59 2.38
#